data_AF-A0A6V8ESH2-F1
#
_entry.id   AF-A0A6V8ESH2-F1
#
_cell.length_a   1.000
_cell.length_b   1.000
_cell.length_c   1.000
_cell.angle_alpha   90.00
_cell.angle_beta   90.00
_cell.angle_gamma   90.00
#
_symmetry.space_group_name_H-M   'P 1'
#
loop_
_entity.id
_entity.type
_entity.pdbx_description
1 polymer ?
#
loop_
_entity_poly.entity_id
_entity_poly.type
_entity_poly.pdbx_seq_one_letter_code
_entity_poly.pdbx_strand_id
1 'polypeptide(L)'
;MRTPKNQGWTDKYYNLNFKAVSDYSIKTVGVPDYQIQTMTIYIRGIYLPGFELVGTMMISALAAAALAGRRQDRGDAEAIDEDGNVIPLEAAIL
;
A
#
# COMPACT_ATOMS: atom_id res chain seq x y z
N MET A 1 5.96 -22.68 -3.81
CA MET A 1 4.56 -22.24 -4.01
C MET A 1 4.47 -20.79 -3.54
N ARG A 2 4.29 -19.82 -4.46
CA ARG A 2 4.22 -18.40 -4.10
C ARG A 2 2.76 -18.05 -3.80
N THR A 3 2.49 -17.46 -2.64
CA THR A 3 1.15 -16.98 -2.27
C THR A 3 0.68 -15.98 -3.33
N PRO A 4 -0.53 -16.14 -3.91
CA PRO A 4 -1.01 -15.23 -4.93
C PRO A 4 -1.11 -13.82 -4.35
N LYS A 5 -0.56 -12.82 -5.04
CA LYS A 5 -0.72 -11.42 -4.64
C LYS A 5 -2.06 -10.94 -5.18
N ASN A 6 -3.05 -10.83 -4.30
CA ASN A 6 -4.34 -10.25 -4.61
C ASN A 6 -4.17 -8.72 -4.65
N GLN A 7 -3.54 -8.18 -5.69
CA GLN A 7 -3.47 -6.74 -5.90
C GLN A 7 -4.87 -6.24 -6.28
N GLY A 8 -5.47 -5.43 -5.40
CA GLY A 8 -6.81 -4.87 -5.60
C GLY A 8 -7.69 -4.97 -4.36
N TRP A 9 -9.00 -4.93 -4.59
CA TRP A 9 -10.03 -5.07 -3.57
C TRP A 9 -10.08 -6.54 -3.10
N THR A 10 -9.90 -6.79 -1.81
CA THR A 10 -10.06 -8.12 -1.23
C THR A 10 -11.42 -8.23 -0.57
N ASP A 11 -12.26 -9.12 -1.09
CA ASP A 11 -13.55 -9.47 -0.51
C ASP A 11 -13.44 -10.87 0.13
N LYS A 12 -13.65 -10.95 1.44
CA LYS A 12 -13.59 -12.22 2.18
C LYS A 12 -14.81 -12.40 3.08
N TYR A 13 -15.32 -13.61 3.10
CA TYR A 13 -16.39 -14.05 3.98
C TYR A 13 -15.82 -14.99 5.04
N TYR A 14 -16.17 -14.75 6.29
CA TYR A 14 -15.83 -15.61 7.42
C TYR A 14 -17.12 -16.04 8.11
N ASN A 15 -17.29 -17.33 8.34
CA ASN A 15 -18.43 -17.86 9.08
C ASN A 15 -17.97 -18.27 10.48
N LEU A 16 -18.57 -17.65 11.50
CA LEU A 16 -18.40 -18.02 12.89
C LEU A 16 -19.64 -18.80 13.33
N ASN A 17 -19.43 -20.01 13.85
CA ASN A 17 -20.50 -20.86 14.37
C ASN A 17 -20.40 -20.91 15.89
N PHE A 18 -21.39 -20.37 16.58
CA PHE A 18 -21.52 -20.43 18.03
C PHE A 18 -22.48 -21.54 18.41
N LYS A 19 -22.02 -22.48 19.24
CA LYS A 19 -22.84 -23.55 19.80
C LYS A 19 -22.96 -23.32 21.30
N ALA A 20 -24.18 -23.08 21.76
CA ALA A 20 -24.51 -23.06 23.18
C ALA A 20 -25.24 -24.35 23.54
N VAL A 21 -24.89 -24.96 24.67
CA VAL A 21 -25.52 -26.17 25.19
C VAL A 21 -25.89 -25.93 26.64
N SER A 22 -27.13 -26.25 27.01
CA SER A 22 -27.58 -26.14 28.40
C SER A 22 -27.15 -27.35 29.22
N ASP A 23 -26.31 -27.13 30.23
CA ASP A 23 -25.89 -28.15 31.19
C ASP A 23 -27.06 -28.72 32.02
N TYR A 24 -28.09 -27.91 32.28
CA TYR A 24 -29.27 -28.34 33.03
C TYR A 24 -30.11 -29.33 32.22
N SER A 25 -30.29 -29.07 30.92
CA SER A 25 -31.04 -29.94 29.99
C SER A 25 -30.39 -31.32 29.89
N ILE A 26 -29.05 -31.38 29.80
CA ILE A 26 -28.31 -32.64 29.77
C ILE A 26 -28.53 -33.44 31.05
N LYS A 27 -28.50 -32.79 32.21
CA LYS A 27 -28.53 -33.47 33.51
C LYS A 27 -29.92 -33.92 33.95
N THR A 28 -30.98 -33.25 33.49
CA THR A 28 -32.37 -33.54 33.91
C THR A 28 -33.16 -34.34 32.88
N VAL A 29 -32.98 -34.07 31.58
CA VAL A 29 -33.74 -34.71 30.49
C VAL A 29 -32.91 -35.77 29.77
N GLY A 30 -31.58 -35.77 29.93
CA GLY A 30 -30.66 -36.71 29.29
C GLY A 30 -30.45 -36.45 27.79
N VAL A 31 -31.12 -35.44 27.22
CA VAL A 31 -31.00 -35.04 25.82
C VAL A 31 -30.38 -33.63 25.79
N PRO A 32 -29.26 -33.43 25.06
CA PRO A 32 -28.65 -32.11 24.96
C PRO A 32 -29.52 -31.19 24.11
N ASP A 33 -30.04 -30.13 24.73
CA ASP A 33 -30.63 -29.00 24.02
C ASP A 33 -29.49 -28.06 23.54
N TYR A 34 -29.30 -28.03 22.22
CA TYR A 34 -28.27 -27.23 21.57
C TYR A 34 -28.88 -26.14 20.70
N GLN A 35 -28.42 -24.92 20.91
CA GLN A 35 -28.71 -23.80 20.03
C GLN A 35 -27.45 -23.46 19.23
N ILE A 36 -27.58 -23.47 17.90
CA ILE A 36 -26.52 -23.08 16.98
C ILE A 36 -26.91 -21.72 16.39
N GLN A 37 -26.02 -20.74 16.52
CA GLN A 37 -26.13 -19.46 15.85
C GLN A 37 -24.91 -19.25 14.96
N THR A 38 -25.17 -18.99 13.69
CA THR A 38 -24.13 -18.70 12.70
C THR A 38 -24.09 -17.21 12.42
N MET A 39 -22.90 -16.62 12.49
CA MET A 39 -22.65 -15.23 12.12
C MET A 39 -21.66 -15.18 10.95
N THR A 40 -22.09 -14.53 9.86
CA THR A 40 -21.25 -14.31 8.68
C THR A 40 -20.66 -12.90 8.72
N ILE A 41 -19.33 -12.81 8.73
CA ILE A 41 -18.58 -11.55 8.69
C ILE A 41 -18.08 -11.33 7.26
N TYR A 42 -18.43 -10.18 6.70
CA TYR A 42 -17.94 -9.72 5.40
C TYR A 42 -16.86 -8.66 5.62
N ILE A 43 -15.67 -8.90 5.07
CA ILE A 43 -14.53 -7.97 5.14
C ILE A 43 -14.15 -7.57 3.72
N ARG A 44 -14.23 -6.25 3.45
CA ARG A 44 -13.73 -5.61 2.23
C ARG A 44 -12.48 -4.82 2.56
N GLY A 45 -11.32 -5.24 2.06
CA GLY A 45 -10.05 -4.55 2.22
C GLY A 45 -9.57 -3.94 0.90
N ILE A 46 -8.86 -2.82 0.99
CA ILE A 46 -8.11 -2.26 -0.14
C ILE A 46 -6.63 -2.53 0.12
N TYR A 47 -5.94 -3.10 -0.88
CA TYR A 47 -4.49 -3.16 -0.86
C TYR A 47 -3.96 -1.72 -0.94
N LEU A 48 -3.30 -1.24 0.11
CA LEU A 48 -2.78 0.13 0.17
C LEU A 48 -1.45 0.19 -0.62
N PRO A 49 -1.41 0.74 -1.85
CA PRO A 49 -0.18 0.81 -2.63
C PRO A 49 0.78 1.90 -2.11
N GLY A 50 0.31 2.74 -1.17
CA GLY A 50 1.01 3.92 -0.69
C GLY A 50 2.35 3.68 -0.01
N PHE A 51 2.57 2.50 0.59
CA PHE A 51 3.87 2.15 1.18
C PHE A 51 4.99 2.13 0.12
N GLU A 52 4.70 1.68 -1.10
CA GLU A 52 5.67 1.71 -2.21
C GLU A 52 5.83 3.13 -2.78
N LEU A 53 4.73 3.91 -2.83
CA LEU A 53 4.75 5.29 -3.32
C LEU A 53 5.65 6.19 -2.48
N VAL A 54 5.58 6.09 -1.14
CA VAL A 54 6.43 6.90 -0.26
C VAL A 54 7.92 6.64 -0.54
N GLY A 55 8.32 5.37 -0.67
CA GLY A 55 9.72 5.02 -1.01
C GLY A 55 10.15 5.58 -2.38
N THR A 56 9.31 5.43 -3.41
CA THR A 56 9.62 5.95 -4.76
C THR A 56 9.68 7.48 -4.80
N MET A 57 8.78 8.17 -4.08
CA MET A 57 8.79 9.64 -3.95
C MET A 57 10.07 10.12 -3.29
N MET A 58 10.51 9.46 -2.20
CA MET A 58 11.75 9.83 -1.51
C MET A 58 12.99 9.65 -2.39
N ILE A 59 13.08 8.55 -3.14
CA ILE A 59 14.20 8.33 -4.08
C ILE A 59 14.18 9.35 -5.22
N SER A 60 13.00 9.65 -5.77
CA SER A 60 12.86 10.66 -6.83
C SER A 60 13.21 12.07 -6.35
N ALA A 61 12.78 12.44 -5.14
CA ALA A 61 13.12 13.70 -4.50
C ALA A 61 14.63 13.80 -4.24
N LEU A 62 15.26 12.73 -3.75
CA LEU A 62 16.70 12.67 -3.53
C LEU A 62 17.49 12.81 -4.84
N ALA A 63 17.06 12.13 -5.91
CA ALA A 63 17.69 12.25 -7.22
C ALA A 63 17.56 13.68 -7.79
N ALA A 64 16.37 14.29 -7.66
CA ALA A 64 16.13 15.67 -8.06
C ALA A 64 17.01 16.66 -7.27
N ALA A 65 17.11 16.48 -5.95
CA ALA A 65 17.96 17.30 -5.09
C ALA A 65 19.45 17.15 -5.44
N ALA A 66 19.93 15.94 -5.72
CA ALA A 66 21.32 15.71 -6.12
C ALA A 66 21.65 16.34 -7.47
N LEU A 67 20.73 16.29 -8.44
CA LEU A 67 20.89 16.94 -9.74
C LEU A 67 20.80 18.47 -9.64
N ALA A 68 19.92 19.01 -8.79
CA ALA A 68 19.80 20.44 -8.53
C ALA A 68 21.04 20.99 -7.78
N GLY A 69 21.55 20.27 -6.78
CA GLY A 69 22.77 20.63 -6.06
C GLY A 69 24.01 20.66 -6.96
N ARG A 70 24.12 19.74 -7.93
CA ARG A 70 25.19 19.78 -8.96
C ARG A 70 25.07 20.97 -9.91
N ARG A 71 23.87 21.51 -10.14
CA ARG A 71 23.69 22.74 -10.94
C ARG A 71 24.10 23.99 -10.18
N GLN A 72 24.00 23.98 -8.84
CA GLN A 72 24.32 25.14 -8.01
C GLN A 72 25.83 25.30 -7.77
N ASP A 73 26.61 24.21 -7.75
CA ASP A 73 28.09 24.24 -7.63
C ASP A 73 28.81 24.55 -8.96
N ARG A 74 28.13 24.41 -10.11
CA ARG A 74 28.59 24.95 -11.40
C ARG A 74 28.06 26.38 -11.51
N GLY A 75 28.77 27.31 -10.88
CA GLY A 75 28.47 28.74 -10.95
C GLY A 75 28.11 29.17 -12.37
N ASP A 76 26.98 29.86 -12.49
CA ASP A 76 26.59 30.71 -13.60
C ASP A 76 26.99 30.21 -14.99
N ALA A 77 26.52 29.02 -15.38
CA ALA A 77 26.28 28.79 -16.79
C ALA A 77 24.96 29.48 -17.12
N GLU A 78 25.04 30.77 -17.50
CA GLU A 78 23.92 31.46 -18.13
C GLU A 78 23.34 30.52 -19.18
N ALA A 79 22.11 30.05 -18.94
CA ALA A 79 21.42 29.17 -19.87
C ALA A 79 20.96 29.92 -21.13
N ILE A 80 21.50 31.13 -21.34
CA ILE A 80 21.11 32.14 -22.30
C ILE A 80 22.40 32.78 -22.81
N ASP A 81 22.64 32.79 -24.12
CA ASP A 81 23.78 33.51 -24.72
C ASP A 81 23.57 35.04 -24.68
N GLU A 82 24.59 35.84 -25.01
CA GLU A 82 24.48 37.32 -25.09
C GLU A 82 23.40 37.79 -26.09
N ASP A 83 22.92 36.89 -26.97
CA ASP A 83 21.88 37.12 -27.98
C ASP A 83 20.47 36.70 -27.51
N GLY A 84 20.33 36.15 -26.30
CA GLY A 84 19.04 35.76 -25.71
C GLY A 84 18.55 34.33 -26.01
N ASN A 85 19.39 33.46 -26.57
CA ASN A 85 19.01 32.08 -26.94
C ASN A 85 19.34 31.06 -25.86
N VAL A 86 18.46 30.06 -25.68
CA VAL A 86 18.64 29.00 -24.69
C VAL A 86 19.75 28.03 -25.11
N ILE A 87 20.80 27.88 -24.30
CA ILE A 87 21.91 26.96 -24.60
C ILE A 87 21.45 25.50 -24.37
N PRO A 88 21.51 24.63 -25.39
CA PRO A 88 21.05 23.24 -25.26
C PRO A 88 21.95 22.44 -24.32
N LEU A 89 21.32 21.58 -23.52
CA LEU A 89 21.94 20.78 -22.44
C LEU A 89 23.10 19.88 -22.92
N GLU A 90 23.16 19.62 -24.22
CA GLU A 90 24.13 18.79 -24.93
C GLU A 90 25.54 19.42 -24.97
N ALA A 91 25.62 20.76 -24.96
CA ALA A 91 26.88 21.50 -25.01
C ALA A 91 27.59 21.60 -23.64
N ALA A 92 26.88 21.35 -22.53
CA ALA A 92 27.39 21.52 -21.16
C ALA A 92 28.01 20.25 -20.55
N ILE A 93 28.11 19.16 -21.33
CA ILE A 93 28.59 17.84 -20.88
C ILE A 93 29.95 17.47 -21.51
N LEU A 94 30.52 18.30 -22.39
CA LEU A 94 31.84 18.09 -22.98
C LEU A 94 32.92 18.92 -22.28
#